data_AF-A0A7W7YDT9-F1
#
_entry.id   AF-A0A7W7YDT9-F1
#
_cell.length_a   1.000
_cell.length_b   1.000
_cell.length_c   1.000
_cell.angle_alpha   90.00
_cell.angle_beta   90.00
_cell.angle_gamma   90.00
#
_symmetry.space_group_name_H-M   'P 1'
#
loop_
_entity.id
_entity.type
_entity.pdbx_description
1 polymer ?
#
loop_
_entity_poly.entity_id
_entity_poly.type
_entity_poly.pdbx_seq_one_letter_code
_entity_poly.pdbx_strand_id
1 'polypeptide(L)'
;MVNSDSIRQSMSESLNPYAPPAAQIAGFSRDPLRSGEILSKAWFIYRKHFVLIALTVMVVWVPCELLVSYMDAFVFDENDTRRSFKFAQLVGNVFGVIGTAGVIHVAMNHSAGTPAGIGQALAAGLSNWFRMWWTQFLSTLFLFLSFLLLILPFFYLAPRLALVDNVVVCEGLTGTAAMRRSEELVQGHYWQMAGILCLQLLMACLPILFYVGLALFEIEIPNWMLEAGVAVVFDIIAAFSTVWLYCAYEAFSQKSSAKIAQPAA
;
A
#
# COMPACT_ATOMS: atom_id res chain seq x y z
N MET A 1 -30.85 -53.59 -19.17
CA MET A 1 -32.10 -52.86 -18.84
C MET A 1 -31.70 -51.47 -18.39
N VAL A 2 -31.75 -50.50 -19.31
CA VAL A 2 -31.39 -49.10 -19.03
C VAL A 2 -32.58 -48.47 -18.30
N ASN A 3 -32.33 -47.98 -17.08
CA ASN A 3 -33.35 -47.47 -16.19
C ASN A 3 -33.92 -46.15 -16.74
N SER A 4 -35.21 -46.12 -17.07
CA SER A 4 -35.90 -44.95 -17.65
C SER A 4 -35.94 -43.73 -16.71
N ASP A 5 -35.57 -43.90 -15.44
CA ASP A 5 -35.49 -42.83 -14.45
C ASP A 5 -34.23 -41.96 -14.59
N SER A 6 -33.13 -42.48 -15.18
CA SER A 6 -31.89 -41.69 -15.33
C SER A 6 -31.97 -40.63 -16.43
N ILE A 7 -32.88 -40.80 -17.40
CA ILE A 7 -33.07 -39.84 -18.51
C ILE A 7 -33.97 -38.68 -18.07
N ARG A 8 -34.84 -38.88 -17.06
CA ARG A 8 -35.71 -37.82 -16.53
C ARG A 8 -34.95 -36.82 -15.66
N GLN A 9 -33.88 -37.25 -14.98
CA GLN A 9 -33.04 -36.36 -14.17
C GLN A 9 -32.16 -35.42 -15.00
N SER A 10 -31.76 -35.79 -16.23
CA SER A 10 -30.97 -34.91 -17.10
C SER A 10 -31.80 -33.89 -17.89
N MET A 11 -33.13 -33.97 -17.85
CA MET A 11 -34.04 -33.07 -18.58
C MET A 11 -34.81 -32.09 -17.68
N SER A 12 -34.73 -32.22 -16.35
CA SER A 12 -35.31 -31.27 -15.39
C SER A 12 -34.34 -30.21 -14.90
N GLU A 13 -33.09 -30.20 -15.38
CA GLU A 13 -32.20 -29.04 -15.29
C GLU A 13 -32.63 -28.01 -16.34
N SER A 14 -33.91 -27.66 -16.27
CA SER A 14 -34.53 -26.63 -17.07
C SER A 14 -33.78 -25.33 -16.80
N LEU A 15 -33.25 -24.76 -17.89
CA LEU A 15 -33.11 -23.32 -18.08
C LEU A 15 -34.08 -22.59 -17.15
N ASN A 16 -33.55 -21.91 -16.14
CA ASN A 16 -34.31 -20.99 -15.33
C ASN A 16 -34.33 -19.63 -16.08
N PRO A 17 -35.41 -19.29 -16.81
CA PRO A 17 -35.50 -18.03 -17.55
C PRO A 17 -35.57 -16.79 -16.65
N TYR A 18 -35.69 -16.97 -15.33
CA TYR A 18 -35.70 -15.92 -14.32
C TYR A 18 -34.44 -15.90 -13.46
N ALA A 19 -33.39 -16.65 -13.83
CA ALA A 19 -32.08 -16.38 -13.26
C ALA A 19 -31.74 -14.92 -13.62
N PRO A 20 -31.59 -14.00 -12.63
CA PRO A 20 -31.12 -12.67 -12.94
C PRO A 20 -29.83 -12.83 -13.73
N PRO A 21 -29.62 -12.07 -14.84
CA PRO A 21 -28.44 -12.22 -15.67
C PRO A 21 -27.26 -12.23 -14.71
N ALA A 22 -26.59 -13.39 -14.59
CA ALA A 22 -25.58 -13.65 -13.59
C ALA A 22 -24.76 -12.39 -13.53
N ALA A 23 -24.91 -11.64 -12.42
CA ALA A 23 -24.44 -10.29 -12.37
C ALA A 23 -23.02 -10.37 -12.89
N GLN A 24 -22.78 -9.74 -14.04
CA GLN A 24 -21.45 -9.42 -14.50
C GLN A 24 -20.90 -8.38 -13.52
N ILE A 25 -20.88 -8.71 -12.22
CA ILE A 25 -19.78 -8.41 -11.36
C ILE A 25 -18.61 -8.87 -12.21
N ALA A 26 -17.85 -7.89 -12.70
CA ALA A 26 -16.58 -8.13 -13.37
C ALA A 26 -15.76 -9.01 -12.43
N GLY A 27 -15.94 -10.32 -12.57
CA GLY A 27 -15.13 -11.34 -11.96
C GLY A 27 -13.84 -11.19 -12.71
N PHE A 28 -12.91 -10.44 -12.13
CA PHE A 28 -11.51 -10.56 -12.49
C PHE A 28 -11.23 -12.06 -12.59
N SER A 29 -10.91 -12.53 -13.80
CA SER A 29 -10.60 -13.93 -14.07
C SER A 29 -9.61 -14.42 -13.01
N ARG A 30 -9.83 -15.64 -12.52
CA ARG A 30 -8.93 -16.34 -11.57
C ARG A 30 -7.61 -16.76 -12.21
N ASP A 31 -7.14 -16.02 -13.20
CA ASP A 31 -5.84 -16.16 -13.82
C ASP A 31 -4.80 -15.40 -12.98
N PRO A 32 -3.52 -15.81 -13.00
CA PRO A 32 -2.49 -15.13 -12.24
C PRO A 32 -2.40 -13.67 -12.69
N LEU A 33 -2.88 -12.76 -11.83
CA LEU A 33 -2.96 -11.34 -12.15
C LEU A 33 -1.64 -10.82 -12.75
N ARG A 34 -1.69 -10.39 -14.00
CA ARG A 34 -0.55 -9.71 -14.66
C ARG A 34 -0.27 -8.41 -13.92
N SER A 35 0.97 -7.92 -13.95
CA SER A 35 1.36 -6.66 -13.28
C SER A 35 0.42 -5.48 -13.61
N GLY A 36 -0.07 -5.41 -14.85
CA GLY A 36 -1.05 -4.41 -15.28
C GLY A 36 -2.43 -4.55 -14.65
N GLU A 37 -2.87 -5.76 -14.31
CA GLU A 37 -4.17 -5.99 -13.66
C GLU A 37 -4.13 -5.58 -12.19
N ILE A 38 -2.99 -5.81 -11.52
CA ILE A 38 -2.76 -5.32 -10.14
C ILE A 38 -2.82 -3.80 -10.11
N LEU A 39 -2.17 -3.14 -11.07
CA LEU A 39 -2.20 -1.67 -11.20
C LEU A 39 -3.61 -1.16 -11.51
N SER A 40 -4.32 -1.79 -12.46
CA SER A 40 -5.69 -1.42 -12.81
C SER A 40 -6.64 -1.58 -11.62
N LYS A 41 -6.52 -2.65 -10.85
CA LYS A 41 -7.27 -2.87 -9.61
C LYS A 41 -6.95 -1.78 -8.59
N ALA A 42 -5.67 -1.46 -8.37
CA ALA A 42 -5.25 -0.41 -7.45
C ALA A 42 -5.83 0.96 -7.85
N TRP A 43 -5.79 1.29 -9.15
CA TRP A 43 -6.38 2.52 -9.70
C TRP A 43 -7.89 2.58 -9.50
N PHE A 44 -8.58 1.46 -9.72
CA PHE A 44 -10.02 1.37 -9.49
C PHE A 44 -10.38 1.61 -8.02
N ILE A 45 -9.69 0.95 -7.08
CA ILE A 45 -9.91 1.12 -5.64
C ILE A 45 -9.63 2.57 -5.23
N TYR A 46 -8.48 3.11 -5.66
CA TYR A 46 -8.07 4.48 -5.35
C TYR A 46 -9.10 5.50 -5.83
N ARG A 47 -9.59 5.39 -7.08
CA ARG A 47 -10.61 6.32 -7.60
C ARG A 47 -11.98 6.13 -6.94
N LYS A 48 -12.38 4.89 -6.67
CA LYS A 48 -13.68 4.59 -6.05
C LYS A 48 -13.76 5.15 -4.63
N HIS A 49 -12.67 5.06 -3.89
CA HIS A 49 -12.58 5.49 -2.49
C HIS A 49 -11.72 6.75 -2.29
N PHE A 50 -11.54 7.55 -3.35
CA PHE A 50 -10.62 8.68 -3.34
C PHE A 50 -10.87 9.64 -2.19
N VAL A 51 -12.14 10.01 -1.96
CA VAL A 51 -12.51 10.94 -0.88
C VAL A 51 -12.15 10.36 0.49
N LEU A 52 -12.42 9.08 0.72
CA LEU A 52 -12.13 8.43 2.00
C LEU A 52 -10.61 8.31 2.25
N ILE A 53 -9.85 7.96 1.21
CA ILE A 53 -8.39 7.90 1.24
C ILE A 53 -7.82 9.30 1.51
N ALA A 54 -8.24 10.31 0.72
CA ALA A 54 -7.78 11.68 0.85
C ALA A 54 -8.08 12.24 2.25
N LEU A 55 -9.30 12.03 2.78
CA LEU A 55 -9.62 12.48 4.14
C LEU A 55 -8.79 11.75 5.21
N THR A 56 -8.56 10.45 5.06
CA THR A 56 -7.71 9.68 5.99
C THR A 56 -6.28 10.21 5.99
N VAL A 57 -5.72 10.47 4.81
CA VAL A 57 -4.39 11.07 4.63
C VAL A 57 -4.36 12.47 5.22
N MET A 58 -5.31 13.34 4.86
CA MET A 58 -5.35 14.73 5.32
C MET A 58 -5.45 14.85 6.83
N VAL A 59 -6.27 14.04 7.50
CA VAL A 59 -6.41 14.08 8.97
C VAL A 59 -5.06 13.80 9.66
N VAL A 60 -4.22 12.96 9.07
CA VAL A 60 -2.90 12.61 9.61
C VAL A 60 -1.84 13.62 9.16
N TRP A 61 -1.77 13.93 7.87
CA TRP A 61 -0.68 14.66 7.26
C TRP A 61 -0.83 16.18 7.35
N VAL A 62 -2.03 16.76 7.30
CA VAL A 62 -2.20 18.22 7.46
C VAL A 62 -1.54 18.76 8.73
N PRO A 63 -1.80 18.20 9.94
CA PRO A 63 -1.12 18.70 11.15
C PRO A 63 0.39 18.43 11.12
N CYS A 64 0.85 17.34 10.49
CA CYS A 64 2.27 17.02 10.38
C CYS A 64 2.99 17.99 9.44
N GLU A 65 2.46 18.24 8.25
CA GLU A 65 3.05 19.14 7.25
C GLU A 65 3.02 20.59 7.71
N LEU A 66 1.93 21.01 8.38
CA LEU A 66 1.89 22.34 9.00
C LEU A 66 2.97 22.48 10.09
N LEU A 67 3.21 21.44 10.90
CA LEU A 67 4.27 21.45 11.90
C LEU A 67 5.66 21.48 11.25
N VAL A 68 5.90 20.67 10.23
CA VAL A 68 7.18 20.61 9.52
C VAL A 68 7.49 21.94 8.86
N SER A 69 6.55 22.49 8.07
CA SER A 69 6.75 23.77 7.39
C SER A 69 6.81 24.95 8.37
N TYR A 70 6.06 24.92 9.48
CA TYR A 70 6.20 25.91 10.55
C TYR A 70 7.60 25.88 11.21
N MET A 71 8.12 24.67 11.50
CA MET A 71 9.46 24.53 12.06
C MET A 71 10.53 25.04 11.09
N ASP A 72 10.38 24.75 9.80
CA ASP A 72 11.30 25.22 8.77
C ASP A 72 11.27 26.75 8.62
N ALA A 73 10.08 27.35 8.60
CA ALA A 73 9.92 28.79 8.39
C ALA A 73 10.28 29.67 9.60
N PHE A 74 10.13 29.17 10.84
CA PHE A 74 10.23 30.01 12.05
C PHE A 74 11.25 29.56 13.09
N VAL A 75 11.76 28.32 13.01
CA VAL A 75 12.62 27.75 14.05
C VAL A 75 13.98 27.32 13.51
N PHE A 76 14.01 26.74 12.31
CA PHE A 76 15.26 26.37 11.67
C PHE A 76 15.82 27.54 10.88
N ASP A 77 17.15 27.73 10.97
CA ASP A 77 17.85 28.69 10.13
C ASP A 77 17.88 28.18 8.68
N GLU A 78 17.80 29.08 7.69
CA GLU A 78 17.86 28.75 6.25
C GLU A 78 19.06 27.86 5.87
N ASN A 79 20.17 28.00 6.62
CA ASN A 79 21.39 27.23 6.40
C ASN A 79 21.39 25.83 7.04
N ASP A 80 20.37 25.47 7.83
CA ASP A 80 20.30 24.18 8.56
C ASP A 80 19.33 23.19 7.91
N THR A 81 19.38 23.08 6.59
CA THR A 81 18.59 22.13 5.78
C THR A 81 18.71 20.68 6.29
N ARG A 82 19.84 20.34 6.92
CA ARG A 82 20.06 19.01 7.51
C ARG A 82 19.14 18.75 8.69
N ARG A 83 18.88 19.74 9.56
CA ARG A 83 17.93 19.59 10.68
C ARG A 83 16.50 19.51 10.17
N SER A 84 16.11 20.38 9.25
CA SER A 84 14.78 20.35 8.62
C SER A 84 14.48 18.99 8.00
N PHE A 85 15.41 18.48 7.19
CA PHE A 85 15.26 17.15 6.57
C PHE A 85 15.12 16.04 7.60
N LYS A 86 15.96 16.02 8.65
CA LYS A 86 15.87 15.01 9.72
C LYS A 86 14.55 15.11 10.50
N PHE A 87 14.07 16.33 10.74
CA PHE A 87 12.82 16.56 11.45
C PHE A 87 11.63 16.08 10.63
N ALA A 88 11.55 16.44 9.35
CA ALA A 88 10.53 15.95 8.43
C ALA A 88 10.53 14.41 8.35
N GLN A 89 11.71 13.80 8.22
CA GLN A 89 11.86 12.34 8.26
C GLN A 89 11.38 11.72 9.57
N LEU A 90 11.68 12.34 10.71
CA LEU A 90 11.22 11.86 12.01
C LEU A 90 9.70 11.89 12.12
N VAL A 91 9.09 13.03 11.75
CA VAL A 91 7.62 13.20 11.76
C VAL A 91 6.97 12.19 10.81
N GLY A 92 7.45 12.07 9.58
CA GLY A 92 6.92 11.12 8.60
C GLY A 92 7.05 9.66 9.03
N ASN A 93 8.20 9.25 9.58
CA ASN A 93 8.39 7.87 10.05
C ASN A 93 7.54 7.52 11.28
N VAL A 94 7.24 8.50 12.14
CA VAL A 94 6.43 8.26 13.34
C VAL A 94 4.94 8.33 13.02
N PHE A 95 4.48 9.37 12.34
CA PHE A 95 3.05 9.62 12.12
C PHE A 95 2.54 9.05 10.78
N GLY A 96 3.39 8.98 9.76
CA GLY A 96 3.00 8.49 8.43
C GLY A 96 2.47 7.06 8.44
N VAL A 97 2.97 6.23 9.37
CA VAL A 97 2.49 4.86 9.62
C VAL A 97 0.98 4.80 9.88
N ILE A 98 0.42 5.80 10.56
CA ILE A 98 -1.02 5.88 10.87
C ILE A 98 -1.81 6.05 9.56
N GLY A 99 -1.36 6.96 8.70
CA GLY A 99 -1.95 7.18 7.38
C GLY A 99 -1.86 5.94 6.51
N THR A 100 -0.69 5.29 6.45
CA THR A 100 -0.46 4.06 5.69
C THR A 100 -1.41 2.93 6.14
N ALA A 101 -1.50 2.65 7.45
CA ALA A 101 -2.42 1.64 7.96
C ALA A 101 -3.89 1.97 7.67
N GLY A 102 -4.28 3.25 7.79
CA GLY A 102 -5.63 3.69 7.46
C GLY A 102 -5.98 3.42 6.00
N VAL A 103 -5.07 3.73 5.08
CA VAL A 103 -5.25 3.47 3.64
C VAL A 103 -5.30 1.97 3.33
N ILE A 104 -4.44 1.16 3.97
CA ILE A 104 -4.50 -0.31 3.86
C ILE A 104 -5.86 -0.82 4.35
N HIS A 105 -6.38 -0.31 5.47
CA HIS A 105 -7.67 -0.72 6.02
C HIS A 105 -8.84 -0.38 5.07
N VAL A 106 -8.80 0.78 4.40
CA VAL A 106 -9.80 1.14 3.38
C VAL A 106 -9.77 0.16 2.21
N ALA A 107 -8.57 -0.17 1.71
CA ALA A 107 -8.42 -1.12 0.62
C ALA A 107 -8.85 -2.55 1.03
N MET A 108 -8.55 -2.95 2.27
CA MET A 108 -8.97 -4.21 2.86
C MET A 108 -10.50 -4.33 2.96
N ASN A 109 -11.17 -3.30 3.45
CA ASN A 109 -12.64 -3.31 3.56
C ASN A 109 -13.31 -3.35 2.18
N HIS A 110 -12.70 -2.69 1.17
CA HIS A 110 -13.16 -2.80 -0.21
C HIS A 110 -13.11 -4.25 -0.72
N SER A 111 -11.97 -4.94 -0.56
CA SER A 111 -11.83 -6.34 -1.00
C SER A 111 -12.70 -7.30 -0.19
N ALA A 112 -12.98 -6.99 1.08
CA ALA A 112 -13.91 -7.75 1.92
C ALA A 112 -15.40 -7.47 1.65
N GLY A 113 -15.73 -6.48 0.79
CA GLY A 113 -17.11 -6.07 0.53
C GLY A 113 -17.79 -5.39 1.73
N THR A 114 -17.02 -4.91 2.71
CA THR A 114 -17.54 -4.24 3.90
C THR A 114 -17.49 -2.71 3.73
N PRO A 115 -18.40 -1.95 4.37
CA PRO A 115 -18.39 -0.50 4.27
C PRO A 115 -17.13 0.07 4.94
N ALA A 116 -16.38 0.88 4.20
CA ALA A 116 -15.21 1.57 4.72
C ALA A 116 -15.62 2.92 5.34
N GLY A 117 -15.26 3.16 6.60
CA GLY A 117 -15.50 4.42 7.30
C GLY A 117 -14.21 5.08 7.77
N ILE A 118 -14.18 6.41 7.82
CA ILE A 118 -12.97 7.17 8.20
C ILE A 118 -12.53 6.89 9.65
N GLY A 119 -13.48 6.81 10.57
CA GLY A 119 -13.19 6.50 11.98
C GLY A 119 -12.61 5.10 12.15
N GLN A 120 -13.06 4.13 11.35
CA GLN A 120 -12.50 2.78 11.37
C GLN A 120 -11.10 2.75 10.77
N ALA A 121 -10.86 3.49 9.67
CA ALA A 121 -9.53 3.62 9.07
C ALA A 121 -8.52 4.26 10.05
N LEU A 122 -8.90 5.35 10.72
CA LEU A 122 -8.04 6.01 11.71
C LEU A 122 -7.84 5.15 12.96
N ALA A 123 -8.87 4.46 13.45
CA ALA A 123 -8.74 3.53 14.58
C ALA A 123 -7.84 2.33 14.24
N ALA A 124 -7.93 1.80 13.02
CA ALA A 124 -7.04 0.77 12.51
C ALA A 124 -5.59 1.28 12.41
N GLY A 125 -5.41 2.53 11.96
CA GLY A 125 -4.12 3.23 11.97
C GLY A 125 -3.50 3.30 13.35
N LEU A 126 -4.26 3.80 14.32
CA LEU A 126 -3.78 4.04 15.69
C LEU A 126 -3.55 2.73 16.46
N SER A 127 -4.42 1.73 16.29
CA SER A 127 -4.27 0.43 16.98
C SER A 127 -3.07 -0.38 16.48
N ASN A 128 -2.71 -0.24 15.20
CA ASN A 128 -1.54 -0.90 14.61
C ASN A 128 -0.28 -0.03 14.65
N TRP A 129 -0.37 1.22 15.08
CA TRP A 129 0.71 2.21 14.98
C TRP A 129 2.03 1.70 15.55
N PHE A 130 2.07 1.30 16.82
CA PHE A 130 3.30 0.84 17.46
C PHE A 130 3.84 -0.45 16.82
N ARG A 131 2.94 -1.36 16.42
CA ARG A 131 3.30 -2.64 15.78
C ARG A 131 3.96 -2.41 14.42
N MET A 132 3.37 -1.54 13.60
CA MET A 132 3.93 -1.17 12.30
C MET A 132 5.21 -0.38 12.46
N TRP A 133 5.23 0.65 13.33
CA TRP A 133 6.42 1.46 13.56
C TRP A 133 7.61 0.59 13.99
N TRP A 134 7.40 -0.33 14.95
CA TRP A 134 8.44 -1.26 15.38
C TRP A 134 8.90 -2.19 14.25
N THR A 135 7.97 -2.72 13.46
CA THR A 135 8.29 -3.64 12.37
C THR A 135 9.00 -2.92 11.21
N GLN A 136 8.60 -1.70 10.88
CA GLN A 136 9.29 -0.85 9.93
C GLN A 136 10.68 -0.47 10.42
N PHE A 137 10.82 -0.10 11.70
CA PHE A 137 12.13 0.18 12.28
C PHE A 137 13.08 -1.01 12.14
N LEU A 138 12.63 -2.23 12.47
CA LEU A 138 13.39 -3.45 12.23
C LEU A 138 13.70 -3.65 10.74
N SER A 139 12.70 -3.52 9.86
CA SER A 139 12.87 -3.75 8.42
C SER A 139 13.88 -2.77 7.81
N THR A 140 13.79 -1.50 8.17
CA THR A 140 14.73 -0.43 7.79
C THR A 140 16.12 -0.71 8.33
N LEU A 141 16.25 -1.20 9.57
CA LEU A 141 17.55 -1.60 10.12
C LEU A 141 18.17 -2.75 9.30
N PHE A 142 17.41 -3.79 8.97
CA PHE A 142 17.90 -4.88 8.11
C PHE A 142 18.29 -4.42 6.70
N LEU A 143 17.50 -3.53 6.10
CA LEU A 143 17.82 -2.93 4.79
C LEU A 143 19.09 -2.08 4.87
N PHE A 144 19.22 -1.26 5.92
CA PHE A 144 20.38 -0.42 6.15
C PHE A 144 21.65 -1.25 6.37
N LEU A 145 21.61 -2.28 7.22
CA LEU A 145 22.72 -3.22 7.39
C LEU A 145 23.05 -3.94 6.08
N SER A 146 22.05 -4.35 5.30
CA SER A 146 22.28 -4.97 3.99
C SER A 146 23.01 -4.02 3.06
N PHE A 147 22.57 -2.76 2.98
CA PHE A 147 23.23 -1.74 2.17
C PHE A 147 24.69 -1.49 2.60
N LEU A 148 24.96 -1.47 3.90
CA LEU A 148 26.33 -1.33 4.43
C LEU A 148 27.21 -2.56 4.17
N LEU A 149 26.65 -3.76 4.25
CA LEU A 149 27.41 -5.00 4.16
C LEU A 149 27.85 -5.30 2.73
N LEU A 150 27.02 -4.97 1.73
CA LEU A 150 27.33 -4.95 0.29
C LEU A 150 26.04 -4.44 -0.42
N ILE A 151 26.11 -3.66 -1.49
CA ILE A 151 24.89 -3.13 -2.15
C ILE A 151 23.94 -4.25 -2.67
N LEU A 152 24.49 -5.44 -2.99
CA LEU A 152 23.74 -6.58 -3.53
C LEU A 152 22.65 -7.14 -2.57
N PRO A 153 22.93 -7.45 -1.30
CA PRO A 153 21.90 -7.90 -0.35
C PRO A 153 20.77 -6.88 -0.15
N PHE A 154 21.01 -5.57 -0.31
CA PHE A 154 19.93 -4.57 -0.25
C PHE A 154 18.90 -4.82 -1.35
N PHE A 155 19.35 -4.96 -2.60
CA PHE A 155 18.44 -5.21 -3.72
C PHE A 155 17.72 -6.55 -3.59
N TYR A 156 18.37 -7.56 -3.01
CA TYR A 156 17.75 -8.86 -2.74
C TYR A 156 16.67 -8.78 -1.64
N LEU A 157 16.89 -7.99 -0.60
CA LEU A 157 16.00 -7.94 0.56
C LEU A 157 14.83 -6.95 0.38
N ALA A 158 15.02 -5.86 -0.35
CA ALA A 158 13.99 -4.82 -0.53
C ALA A 158 12.66 -5.36 -1.09
N PRO A 159 12.61 -6.15 -2.18
CA PRO A 159 11.36 -6.73 -2.66
C PRO A 159 10.71 -7.69 -1.66
N ARG A 160 11.51 -8.41 -0.88
CA ARG A 160 11.03 -9.38 0.11
C ARG A 160 10.36 -8.72 1.31
N LEU A 161 10.78 -7.52 1.67
CA LEU A 161 10.24 -6.76 2.79
C LEU A 161 9.17 -5.75 2.39
N ALA A 162 8.86 -5.64 1.10
CA ALA A 162 7.95 -4.61 0.58
C ALA A 162 6.49 -4.77 1.02
N LEU A 163 6.07 -5.97 1.44
CA LEU A 163 4.71 -6.26 1.87
C LEU A 163 4.55 -6.34 3.39
N VAL A 164 5.60 -6.00 4.14
CA VAL A 164 5.60 -6.05 5.61
C VAL A 164 4.45 -5.26 6.21
N ASP A 165 4.21 -4.04 5.74
CA ASP A 165 3.12 -3.20 6.23
C ASP A 165 1.74 -3.84 6.02
N ASN A 166 1.53 -4.44 4.84
CA ASN A 166 0.29 -5.14 4.53
C ASN A 166 0.12 -6.39 5.39
N VAL A 167 1.19 -7.12 5.67
CA VAL A 167 1.18 -8.29 6.57
C VAL A 167 0.85 -7.86 8.01
N VAL A 168 1.42 -6.76 8.50
CA VAL A 168 1.14 -6.27 9.86
C VAL A 168 -0.34 -5.89 10.00
N VAL A 169 -0.89 -5.15 9.03
CA VAL A 169 -2.28 -4.68 9.10
C VAL A 169 -3.29 -5.78 8.79
N CYS A 170 -3.04 -6.61 7.78
CA CYS A 170 -4.01 -7.63 7.34
C CYS A 170 -3.90 -8.94 8.14
N GLU A 171 -2.71 -9.35 8.55
CA GLU A 171 -2.49 -10.62 9.28
C GLU A 171 -2.19 -10.41 10.77
N GLY A 172 -1.98 -9.17 11.23
CA GLY A 172 -1.73 -8.86 12.64
C GLY A 172 -0.37 -9.31 13.18
N LEU A 173 0.53 -9.76 12.31
CA LEU A 173 1.89 -10.18 12.66
C LEU A 173 2.80 -8.98 12.92
N THR A 174 3.90 -9.17 13.66
CA THR A 174 4.82 -8.08 14.02
C THR A 174 6.29 -8.50 13.99
N GLY A 175 7.19 -7.54 13.80
CA GLY A 175 8.63 -7.75 13.85
C GLY A 175 9.12 -8.76 12.80
N THR A 176 10.02 -9.65 13.20
CA THR A 176 10.62 -10.64 12.29
C THR A 176 9.60 -11.65 11.73
N ALA A 177 8.50 -11.93 12.44
CA ALA A 177 7.44 -12.80 11.95
C ALA A 177 6.74 -12.19 10.72
N ALA A 178 6.45 -10.88 10.76
CA ALA A 178 5.88 -10.17 9.61
C ALA A 178 6.87 -10.11 8.43
N MET A 179 8.17 -9.92 8.70
CA MET A 179 9.22 -9.92 7.68
C MET A 179 9.33 -11.26 6.97
N ARG A 180 9.37 -12.36 7.73
CA ARG A 180 9.41 -13.72 7.16
C ARG A 180 8.18 -14.02 6.33
N ARG A 181 7.00 -13.64 6.81
CA ARG A 181 5.75 -13.83 6.08
C ARG A 181 5.72 -13.02 4.78
N SER A 182 6.19 -11.77 4.79
CA SER A 182 6.36 -10.96 3.57
C SER A 182 7.30 -11.64 2.57
N GLU A 183 8.41 -12.21 3.05
CA GLU A 183 9.31 -12.98 2.19
C GLU A 183 8.60 -14.18 1.55
N GLU A 184 7.89 -14.98 2.34
CA GLU A 184 7.14 -16.15 1.86
C GLU A 184 6.08 -15.78 0.81
N LEU A 185 5.44 -14.61 0.93
CA LEU A 185 4.49 -14.10 -0.05
C LEU A 185 5.15 -13.67 -1.36
N VAL A 186 6.38 -13.14 -1.29
CA VAL A 186 7.12 -12.65 -2.47
C VAL A 186 7.92 -13.79 -3.14
N GLN A 187 8.12 -14.93 -2.47
CA GLN A 187 8.79 -16.10 -3.03
C GLN A 187 8.06 -16.60 -4.30
N GLY A 188 8.77 -16.57 -5.43
CA GLY A 188 8.22 -16.92 -6.75
C GLY A 188 7.71 -15.73 -7.58
N HIS A 189 7.58 -14.54 -6.98
CA HIS A 189 7.14 -13.30 -7.65
C HIS A 189 8.14 -12.15 -7.49
N TYR A 190 9.38 -12.46 -7.11
CA TYR A 190 10.43 -11.48 -6.83
C TYR A 190 10.58 -10.40 -7.91
N TRP A 191 10.68 -10.79 -9.19
CA TRP A 191 10.85 -9.83 -10.29
C TRP A 191 9.62 -8.95 -10.53
N GLN A 192 8.43 -9.50 -10.31
CA GLN A 192 7.19 -8.74 -10.39
C GLN A 192 7.15 -7.69 -9.26
N MET A 193 7.54 -8.08 -8.04
CA MET A 193 7.61 -7.17 -6.90
C MET A 193 8.71 -6.11 -7.06
N ALA A 194 9.88 -6.51 -7.55
CA ALA A 194 10.98 -5.61 -7.87
C ALA A 194 10.58 -4.58 -8.94
N GLY A 195 9.82 -4.98 -9.95
CA GLY A 195 9.27 -4.07 -10.96
C GLY A 195 8.27 -3.06 -10.38
N ILE A 196 7.39 -3.51 -9.48
CA ILE A 196 6.46 -2.61 -8.74
C ILE A 196 7.24 -1.61 -7.90
N LEU A 197 8.23 -2.06 -7.13
CA LEU A 197 9.09 -1.19 -6.33
C LEU A 197 9.88 -0.19 -7.18
N CYS A 198 10.38 -0.61 -8.34
CA CYS A 198 11.08 0.28 -9.26
C CYS A 198 10.16 1.42 -9.73
N LEU A 199 8.90 1.12 -10.08
CA LEU A 199 7.96 2.17 -10.45
C LEU A 199 7.57 3.07 -9.27
N GLN A 200 7.43 2.51 -8.06
CA GLN A 200 7.20 3.30 -6.86
C GLN A 200 8.37 4.23 -6.54
N LEU A 201 9.61 3.78 -6.76
CA LEU A 201 10.80 4.61 -6.61
C LEU A 201 10.77 5.78 -7.61
N LEU A 202 10.38 5.53 -8.87
CA LEU A 202 10.20 6.60 -9.86
C LEU A 202 9.11 7.60 -9.45
N MET A 203 7.99 7.11 -8.89
CA MET A 203 6.94 7.99 -8.35
C MET A 203 7.44 8.82 -7.15
N ALA A 204 8.24 8.23 -6.26
CA ALA A 204 8.83 8.91 -5.12
C ALA A 204 9.87 9.97 -5.51
N CYS A 205 10.43 9.90 -6.72
CA CYS A 205 11.29 10.96 -7.26
C CYS A 205 10.52 12.21 -7.71
N LEU A 206 9.21 12.12 -7.98
CA LEU A 206 8.44 13.27 -8.51
C LEU A 206 8.41 14.49 -7.56
N PRO A 207 8.13 14.34 -6.25
CA PRO A 207 8.21 15.47 -5.32
C PRO A 207 9.63 16.05 -5.26
N ILE A 208 10.66 15.20 -5.23
CA ILE A 208 12.07 15.63 -5.19
C ILE A 208 12.40 16.47 -6.42
N LEU A 209 12.03 15.99 -7.61
CA LEU A 209 12.25 16.72 -8.86
C LEU A 209 11.48 18.05 -8.89
N PHE A 210 10.27 18.09 -8.32
CA PHE A 210 9.49 19.31 -8.20
C PHE A 210 10.21 20.36 -7.35
N TYR A 211 10.64 20.02 -6.13
CA TYR A 211 11.36 20.94 -5.24
C TYR A 211 12.75 21.33 -5.77
N VAL A 212 13.48 20.39 -6.38
CA VAL A 212 14.75 20.70 -7.06
C VAL A 212 14.52 21.66 -8.22
N GLY A 213 13.43 21.48 -8.99
CA GLY A 213 13.04 22.40 -10.04
C GLY A 213 12.82 23.82 -9.51
N LEU A 214 12.03 23.96 -8.43
CA LEU A 214 11.81 25.27 -7.79
C LEU A 214 13.13 25.93 -7.37
N ALA A 215 14.02 25.17 -6.73
CA ALA A 215 15.33 25.66 -6.31
C ALA A 215 16.21 26.11 -7.49
N LEU A 216 16.22 25.36 -8.60
CA LEU A 216 17.01 25.70 -9.80
C LEU A 216 16.53 26.97 -10.51
N PHE A 217 15.24 27.31 -10.39
CA PHE A 217 14.66 28.52 -10.96
C PHE A 217 14.53 29.67 -9.94
N GLU A 218 15.10 29.51 -8.74
CA GLU A 218 14.99 30.48 -7.63
C GLU A 218 13.52 30.86 -7.33
N ILE A 219 12.60 29.89 -7.50
CA ILE A 219 11.18 30.08 -7.21
C ILE A 219 10.93 29.70 -5.76
N GLU A 220 10.74 30.71 -4.92
CA GLU A 220 10.35 30.52 -3.53
C GLU A 220 8.83 30.36 -3.39
N ILE A 221 8.41 29.45 -2.52
CA ILE A 221 7.00 29.35 -2.12
C ILE A 221 6.79 30.40 -1.02
N PRO A 222 6.05 31.49 -1.29
CA PRO A 222 6.05 32.67 -0.43
C PRO A 222 5.33 32.47 0.92
N ASN A 223 4.69 31.32 1.12
CA ASN A 223 3.90 31.04 2.31
C ASN A 223 4.12 29.59 2.74
N TRP A 224 4.61 29.39 3.97
CA TRP A 224 4.77 28.08 4.62
C TRP A 224 3.47 27.25 4.60
N MET A 225 2.30 27.90 4.70
CA MET A 225 1.01 27.20 4.58
C MET A 225 0.76 26.64 3.17
N LEU A 226 1.23 27.34 2.14
CA LEU A 226 1.13 26.88 0.77
C LEU A 226 2.09 25.71 0.53
N GLU A 227 3.30 25.77 1.09
CA GLU A 227 4.26 24.67 1.06
C GLU A 227 3.69 23.40 1.71
N ALA A 228 3.15 23.51 2.92
CA ALA A 228 2.46 22.41 3.60
C ALA A 228 1.28 21.89 2.76
N GLY A 229 0.52 22.78 2.11
CA GLY A 229 -0.56 22.40 1.20
C GLY A 229 -0.07 21.58 0.00
N VAL A 230 1.06 21.96 -0.59
CA VAL A 230 1.70 21.22 -1.69
C VAL A 230 2.21 19.86 -1.22
N ALA A 231 2.82 19.78 -0.04
CA ALA A 231 3.28 18.52 0.55
C ALA A 231 2.11 17.53 0.76
N VAL A 232 0.99 18.00 1.34
CA VAL A 232 -0.22 17.18 1.53
C VAL A 232 -0.77 16.64 0.20
N VAL A 233 -0.67 17.41 -0.89
CA VAL A 233 -1.07 16.93 -2.22
C VAL A 233 -0.18 15.76 -2.66
N PHE A 234 1.13 15.84 -2.42
CA PHE A 234 2.04 14.72 -2.68
C PHE A 234 1.74 13.51 -1.79
N ASP A 235 1.35 13.68 -0.53
CA ASP A 235 0.96 12.57 0.35
C ASP A 235 -0.30 11.85 -0.15
N ILE A 236 -1.28 12.61 -0.63
CA ILE A 236 -2.50 12.04 -1.23
C ILE A 236 -2.13 11.22 -2.47
N ILE A 237 -1.26 11.75 -3.33
CA ILE A 237 -0.76 11.03 -4.51
C ILE A 237 0.03 9.78 -4.07
N ALA A 238 0.87 9.87 -3.04
CA ALA A 238 1.67 8.77 -2.53
C ALA A 238 0.82 7.66 -1.90
N ALA A 239 -0.38 7.96 -1.39
CA ALA A 239 -1.32 6.97 -0.91
C ALA A 239 -1.75 5.95 -2.00
N PHE A 240 -1.65 6.33 -3.28
CA PHE A 240 -1.80 5.38 -4.39
C PHE A 240 -0.81 4.21 -4.30
N SER A 241 0.45 4.48 -3.94
CA SER A 241 1.49 3.45 -3.78
C SER A 241 1.10 2.44 -2.70
N THR A 242 0.49 2.91 -1.60
CA THR A 242 -0.02 2.03 -0.53
C THR A 242 -1.14 1.13 -1.03
N VAL A 243 -2.13 1.68 -1.75
CA VAL A 243 -3.21 0.87 -2.35
C VAL A 243 -2.64 -0.14 -3.36
N TRP A 244 -1.61 0.26 -4.12
CA TRP A 244 -0.97 -0.63 -5.08
C TRP A 244 -0.24 -1.80 -4.40
N LEU A 245 0.51 -1.55 -3.33
CA LEU A 245 1.13 -2.60 -2.51
C LEU A 245 0.09 -3.53 -1.89
N TYR A 246 -1.05 -2.98 -1.44
CA TYR A 246 -2.15 -3.79 -0.92
C TYR A 246 -2.70 -4.75 -2.00
N CYS A 247 -2.95 -4.27 -3.21
CA CYS A 247 -3.40 -5.13 -4.32
C CYS A 247 -2.37 -6.22 -4.66
N ALA A 248 -1.07 -5.90 -4.59
CA ALA A 248 -0.01 -6.88 -4.80
C ALA A 248 0.00 -7.93 -3.68
N TYR A 249 -0.15 -7.50 -2.42
CA TYR A 249 -0.29 -8.38 -1.26
C TYR A 249 -1.48 -9.33 -1.43
N GLU A 250 -2.65 -8.82 -1.78
CA GLU A 250 -3.85 -9.64 -1.97
C GLU A 250 -3.65 -10.68 -3.08
N ALA A 251 -3.06 -10.28 -4.21
CA ALA A 251 -2.77 -11.17 -5.33
C ALA A 251 -1.79 -12.30 -4.97
N PHE A 252 -0.78 -12.01 -4.15
CA PHE A 252 0.20 -13.02 -3.72
C PHE A 252 -0.32 -13.90 -2.59
N SER A 253 -1.11 -13.35 -1.67
CA SER A 253 -1.74 -14.09 -0.57
C SER A 253 -2.76 -15.13 -1.06
N GLN A 254 -3.56 -14.80 -2.08
CA GLN A 254 -4.47 -15.75 -2.72
C GLN A 254 -3.74 -16.94 -3.36
N LYS A 255 -2.61 -16.68 -4.04
CA LYS A 255 -1.78 -17.74 -4.66
C LYS A 255 -1.12 -18.63 -3.60
N SER A 256 -0.61 -18.03 -2.52
CA SER A 256 -0.03 -18.78 -1.40
C SER A 256 -1.06 -19.73 -0.78
N SER A 257 -2.30 -19.25 -0.58
CA SER A 257 -3.41 -20.04 -0.04
C SER A 257 -3.84 -21.18 -0.99
N ALA A 258 -3.90 -20.92 -2.30
CA ALA A 258 -4.23 -21.94 -3.30
C ALA A 258 -3.19 -23.07 -3.36
N LYS A 259 -1.90 -22.74 -3.21
CA LYS A 259 -0.81 -23.72 -3.17
C LYS A 259 -0.89 -24.64 -1.94
N ILE A 260 -1.38 -24.13 -0.80
CA ILE A 260 -1.56 -24.94 0.42
C ILE A 260 -2.77 -25.88 0.26
N ALA A 261 -3.84 -25.43 -0.42
CA ALA A 261 -5.05 -26.23 -0.63
C ALA A 261 -4.90 -27.37 -1.66
N GLN A 262 -3.86 -27.33 -2.50
CA GLN A 262 -3.47 -28.42 -3.40
C GLN A 262 -2.17 -29.07 -2.92
N PRO A 263 -2.20 -30.00 -1.94
CA PRO A 263 -1.02 -30.77 -1.61
C PRO A 263 -0.61 -31.62 -2.83
N ALA A 264 0.70 -31.63 -3.11
CA ALA A 264 1.32 -32.27 -4.26
C ALA A 264 0.76 -33.68 -4.51
N ALA A 265 0.22 -33.88 -5.70
CA ALA A 265 -0.04 -35.20 -6.27
C ALA A 265 1.28 -35.87 -6.70
#